data_AF-A0A3Q0IUR9-F1
#
_entry.id   AF-A0A3Q0IUR9-F1
#
_cell.length_a   1.000
_cell.length_b   1.000
_cell.length_c   1.000
_cell.angle_alpha   90.00
_cell.angle_beta   90.00
_cell.angle_gamma   90.00
#
_symmetry.space_group_name_H-M   'P 1'
#
loop_
_entity.id
_entity.type
_entity.pdbx_description
1 polymer ?
#
loop_
_entity_poly.entity_id
_entity_poly.type
_entity_poly.pdbx_seq_one_letter_code
_entity_poly.pdbx_strand_id
1 'polypeptide(L)'
;MMSSLFISEPAYNLQQSAKYPVIRNTMKLNVPYYVKENFHSEYQGSLHRLEMNVEEDYINQLRNMCYREKNRRDTLLWKARSFDDKELFRQASELKMPSCDAFRDLSAKM
;
A
#
# COMPACT_ATOMS: atom_id res chain seq x y z
N MET A 1 0.83 1.68 38.94
CA MET A 1 1.14 0.61 37.99
C MET A 1 0.71 1.10 36.61
N MET A 2 1.64 1.54 35.75
CA MET A 2 1.32 1.95 34.37
C MET A 2 1.25 0.67 33.52
N SER A 3 0.06 0.26 33.09
CA SER A 3 -0.11 -0.88 32.20
C SER A 3 0.50 -0.54 30.85
N SER A 4 1.70 -1.04 30.58
CA SER A 4 2.28 -1.10 29.25
C SER A 4 1.31 -1.89 28.37
N LEU A 5 0.64 -1.19 27.44
CA LEU A 5 -0.09 -1.82 26.35
C LEU A 5 0.87 -2.80 25.68
N PHE A 6 0.66 -4.10 25.86
CA PHE A 6 1.30 -5.12 25.05
C PHE A 6 0.74 -4.97 23.64
N ILE A 7 1.32 -4.05 22.86
CA ILE A 7 1.11 -4.01 21.42
C ILE A 7 1.74 -5.30 20.92
N SER A 8 0.90 -6.30 20.66
CA SER A 8 1.35 -7.51 19.99
C SER A 8 1.96 -7.08 18.66
N GLU A 9 3.22 -7.48 18.46
CA GLU A 9 3.91 -7.18 17.21
C GLU A 9 3.10 -7.77 16.04
N PRO A 10 2.89 -7.03 14.94
CA PRO A 10 2.04 -7.51 13.85
C PRO A 10 2.61 -8.81 13.24
N ALA A 11 1.71 -9.67 12.75
CA ALA A 11 2.10 -10.96 12.20
C ALA A 11 2.78 -10.86 10.81
N TYR A 12 2.63 -9.73 10.13
CA TYR A 12 3.18 -9.45 8.80
C TYR A 12 3.51 -7.98 8.61
N ASN A 13 4.17 -7.68 7.49
CA ASN A 13 4.36 -6.33 6.95
C ASN A 13 4.20 -6.35 5.42
N LEU A 14 3.66 -5.29 4.83
CA LEU A 14 3.57 -5.14 3.37
C LEU A 14 4.91 -4.72 2.73
N GLN A 15 5.88 -4.31 3.55
CA GLN A 15 7.23 -3.94 3.12
C GLN A 15 8.28 -4.85 3.77
N GLN A 16 9.28 -5.24 2.98
CA GLN A 16 10.40 -6.03 3.48
C GLN A 16 11.20 -5.22 4.49
N SER A 17 11.64 -5.89 5.56
CA SER A 17 12.54 -5.30 6.55
C SER A 17 13.33 -6.40 7.23
N ALA A 18 14.36 -6.02 8.01
CA ALA A 18 15.13 -6.98 8.79
C ALA A 18 14.27 -7.83 9.75
N LYS A 19 13.15 -7.28 10.24
CA LYS A 19 12.19 -7.99 11.11
C LYS A 19 11.25 -8.92 10.34
N TYR A 20 10.98 -8.62 9.08
CA TYR A 20 10.07 -9.38 8.22
C TYR A 20 10.83 -9.74 6.91
N PRO A 21 11.77 -10.71 6.96
CA PRO A 21 12.61 -11.01 5.82
C PRO A 21 11.95 -11.96 4.81
N VAL A 22 10.99 -12.79 5.24
CA VAL A 22 10.43 -13.88 4.43
C VAL A 22 9.23 -13.39 3.62
N ILE A 23 9.34 -13.44 2.29
CA ILE A 23 8.23 -13.10 1.38
C ILE A 23 7.22 -14.24 1.26
N ARG A 24 5.94 -13.87 1.18
CA ARG A 24 4.80 -14.73 0.90
C ARG A 24 3.83 -13.98 -0.02
N ASN A 25 2.93 -14.71 -0.67
CA ASN A 25 1.91 -14.13 -1.54
C ASN A 25 0.53 -14.62 -1.10
N THR A 26 -0.46 -13.72 -1.11
CA THR A 26 -1.85 -14.10 -0.78
C THR A 26 -2.45 -14.96 -1.88
N MET A 27 -3.35 -15.86 -1.51
CA MET A 27 -3.91 -16.81 -2.47
C MET A 27 -4.85 -16.18 -3.51
N LYS A 28 -5.63 -15.14 -3.14
CA LYS A 28 -6.68 -14.57 -4.01
C LYS A 28 -6.13 -13.52 -4.96
N LEU A 29 -5.43 -12.51 -4.44
CA LEU A 29 -4.94 -11.38 -5.23
C LEU A 29 -3.44 -11.46 -5.54
N ASN A 30 -2.73 -12.50 -5.08
CA ASN A 30 -1.29 -12.66 -5.23
C ASN A 30 -0.49 -11.46 -4.70
N VAL A 31 -0.99 -10.84 -3.60
CA VAL A 31 -0.36 -9.67 -2.99
C VAL A 31 0.87 -10.12 -2.19
N PRO A 32 2.06 -9.56 -2.44
CA PRO A 32 3.25 -9.88 -1.66
C PRO A 32 3.17 -9.28 -0.25
N TYR A 33 3.48 -10.09 0.75
CA TYR A 33 3.62 -9.68 2.15
C TYR A 33 4.80 -10.39 2.79
N TYR A 34 5.29 -9.85 3.90
CA TYR A 34 6.50 -10.31 4.55
C TYR A 34 6.22 -10.73 5.99
N VAL A 35 6.79 -11.86 6.39
CA VAL A 35 6.64 -12.44 7.73
C VAL A 35 8.01 -12.68 8.37
N LYS A 36 8.01 -13.01 9.66
CA LYS A 36 9.20 -13.45 10.40
C LYS A 36 9.66 -14.83 9.93
N GLU A 37 10.92 -15.17 10.16
CA GLU A 37 11.48 -16.48 9.78
C GLU A 37 10.75 -17.66 10.43
N ASN A 38 10.32 -17.49 11.68
CA ASN A 38 9.64 -18.50 12.49
C ASN A 38 8.10 -18.39 12.43
N PHE A 39 7.56 -17.71 11.41
CA PHE A 39 6.12 -17.51 11.24
C PHE A 39 5.33 -18.83 11.29
N HIS A 40 5.83 -19.89 10.65
CA HIS A 40 5.16 -21.19 10.62
C HIS A 40 5.03 -21.87 11.99
N SER A 41 5.96 -21.60 12.92
CA SER A 41 5.91 -22.14 14.28
C SER A 41 5.20 -21.23 15.27
N GLU A 42 5.30 -19.90 15.10
CA GLU A 42 4.73 -18.92 16.04
C GLU A 42 3.28 -18.56 15.72
N TYR A 43 2.90 -18.52 14.44
CA TYR A 43 1.57 -18.07 14.04
C TYR A 43 0.54 -19.19 14.19
N GLN A 44 -0.28 -19.11 15.23
CA GLN A 44 -1.36 -20.07 15.53
C GLN A 44 -2.73 -19.64 14.96
N GLY A 45 -2.79 -18.53 14.22
CA GLY A 45 -4.02 -17.99 13.65
C GLY A 45 -4.44 -18.64 12.33
N SER A 46 -5.61 -18.25 11.82
CA SER A 46 -6.07 -18.69 10.50
C SER A 46 -5.31 -17.94 9.40
N LEU A 47 -4.51 -18.66 8.61
CA LEU A 47 -3.79 -18.09 7.47
C LEU A 47 -4.75 -17.42 6.47
N HIS A 48 -5.93 -18.00 6.24
CA HIS A 48 -6.92 -17.41 5.35
C HIS A 48 -7.40 -16.03 5.83
N ARG A 49 -7.70 -15.90 7.13
CA ARG A 49 -8.08 -14.60 7.71
C ARG A 49 -6.94 -13.60 7.67
N LEU A 50 -5.70 -14.06 7.89
CA LEU A 50 -4.52 -13.22 7.76
C LEU A 50 -4.40 -12.65 6.35
N GLU A 51 -4.51 -13.50 5.32
CA GLU A 51 -4.39 -13.08 3.93
C GLU A 51 -5.52 -12.14 3.50
N MET A 52 -6.74 -12.31 4.01
CA MET A 52 -7.82 -11.34 3.80
C MET A 52 -7.45 -9.95 4.34
N ASN A 53 -6.90 -9.89 5.55
CA ASN A 53 -6.47 -8.63 6.15
C ASN A 53 -5.30 -8.01 5.38
N VAL A 54 -4.34 -8.82 4.94
CA VAL A 54 -3.22 -8.38 4.09
C VAL A 54 -3.74 -7.73 2.81
N GLU A 55 -4.71 -8.36 2.15
CA GLU A 55 -5.31 -7.83 0.92
C GLU A 55 -6.05 -6.51 1.16
N GLU A 56 -6.84 -6.43 2.24
CA GLU A 56 -7.55 -5.21 2.61
C GLU A 56 -6.58 -4.05 2.90
N ASP A 57 -5.54 -4.31 3.71
CA ASP A 57 -4.52 -3.31 4.04
C ASP A 57 -3.77 -2.83 2.80
N TYR A 58 -3.41 -3.76 1.90
CA TYR A 58 -2.73 -3.42 0.66
C TYR A 58 -3.58 -2.53 -0.24
N ILE A 59 -4.87 -2.82 -0.36
CA ILE A 59 -5.81 -2.01 -1.12
C ILE A 59 -5.98 -0.63 -0.50
N ASN A 60 -6.07 -0.54 0.83
CA ASN A 60 -6.14 0.72 1.54
C ASN A 60 -4.86 1.55 1.35
N GLN A 61 -3.69 0.91 1.40
CA GLN A 61 -2.41 1.56 1.12
C GLN A 61 -2.36 2.10 -0.32
N LEU A 62 -2.74 1.29 -1.32
CA LEU A 62 -2.79 1.71 -2.72
C LEU A 62 -3.76 2.87 -2.94
N ARG A 63 -4.94 2.83 -2.32
CA ARG A 63 -5.91 3.93 -2.35
C ARG A 63 -5.30 5.22 -1.81
N ASN A 64 -4.62 5.16 -0.67
CA ASN A 64 -3.96 6.31 -0.06
C ASN A 64 -2.80 6.84 -0.90
N MET A 65 -2.03 5.96 -1.55
CA MET A 65 -0.98 6.35 -2.49
C MET A 65 -1.55 7.01 -3.74
N CYS A 66 -2.62 6.45 -4.32
CA CYS A 66 -3.33 7.04 -5.44
C CYS A 66 -3.88 8.43 -5.10
N TYR A 67 -4.48 8.61 -3.92
CA TYR A 67 -4.95 9.91 -3.47
C TYR A 67 -3.80 10.95 -3.40
N ARG A 68 -2.63 10.55 -2.90
CA ARG A 68 -1.44 11.41 -2.87
C ARG A 68 -0.92 11.76 -4.27
N GLU A 69 -0.93 10.80 -5.19
CA GLU A 69 -0.55 11.03 -6.60
C GLU A 69 -1.49 12.02 -7.29
N LYS A 70 -2.81 11.85 -7.12
CA LYS A 70 -3.82 12.79 -7.64
C LYS A 70 -3.64 14.19 -7.07
N ASN A 71 -3.51 14.31 -5.76
CA ASN A 71 -3.30 15.62 -5.12
C ASN A 71 -2.02 16.30 -5.61
N ARG A 72 -0.94 15.53 -5.82
CA ARG A 72 0.31 16.06 -6.38
C ARG A 72 0.08 16.60 -7.80
N ARG A 73 -0.58 15.83 -8.66
CA ARG A 73 -0.92 16.24 -10.03
C ARG A 73 -1.77 17.50 -10.03
N ASP A 74 -2.82 17.53 -9.23
CA ASP A 74 -3.77 18.64 -9.19
C ASP A 74 -3.13 19.91 -8.62
N THR A 75 -2.22 19.78 -7.65
CA THR A 75 -1.40 20.89 -7.14
C THR A 75 -0.49 21.47 -8.23
N LEU A 76 0.16 20.61 -9.03
CA LEU A 76 0.99 21.06 -10.14
C LEU A 76 0.17 21.74 -11.24
N LEU A 77 -1.00 21.20 -11.58
CA LEU A 77 -1.93 21.81 -12.54
C LEU A 77 -2.43 23.17 -12.04
N TRP A 78 -2.78 23.28 -10.75
CA TRP A 78 -3.18 24.54 -10.15
C TRP A 78 -2.04 25.56 -10.22
N LYS A 79 -0.82 25.18 -9.84
CA LYS A 79 0.36 26.03 -9.94
C LYS A 79 0.60 26.49 -11.38
N ALA A 80 0.55 25.59 -12.35
CA ALA A 80 0.75 25.90 -13.76
C ALA A 80 -0.26 26.95 -14.26
N ARG A 81 -1.54 26.80 -13.89
CA ARG A 81 -2.59 27.78 -14.24
C ARG A 81 -2.39 29.14 -13.57
N SER A 82 -1.96 29.16 -12.32
CA SER A 82 -1.73 30.40 -11.57
C SER A 82 -0.58 31.24 -12.13
N PHE A 83 0.44 30.60 -12.70
CA PHE A 83 1.62 31.27 -13.28
C PHE A 83 1.61 31.33 -14.82
N ASP A 84 0.55 30.83 -15.47
CA ASP A 84 0.47 30.64 -16.94
C ASP A 84 1.65 29.85 -17.54
N ASP A 85 2.17 28.89 -16.76
CA ASP A 85 3.32 28.05 -17.15
C ASP A 85 2.85 26.85 -17.97
N LYS A 86 2.92 26.98 -19.30
CA LYS A 86 2.49 25.95 -20.26
C LYS A 86 3.32 24.67 -20.19
N GLU A 87 4.61 24.76 -19.89
CA GLU A 87 5.46 23.58 -19.81
C GLU A 87 5.18 22.81 -18.52
N LEU A 88 4.99 23.50 -17.40
CA LEU A 88 4.54 22.87 -16.16
C LEU A 88 3.15 22.24 -16.33
N PHE A 89 2.24 22.87 -17.07
CA PHE A 89 0.92 22.30 -17.36
C PHE A 89 1.03 20.99 -18.15
N ARG A 90 1.89 20.94 -19.17
CA ARG A 90 2.12 19.75 -19.97
C ARG A 90 2.70 18.62 -19.11
N GLN A 91 3.73 18.91 -18.31
CA GLN A 91 4.34 17.94 -17.41
C GLN A 91 3.35 17.41 -16.35
N ALA A 92 2.53 18.30 -15.78
CA ALA A 92 1.52 17.90 -14.81
C ALA A 92 0.41 17.04 -15.44
N SER A 93 0.05 17.32 -16.70
CA SER A 93 -0.96 16.55 -17.44
C SER A 93 -0.47 15.14 -17.83
N GLU A 94 0.83 15.01 -18.14
CA GLU A 94 1.49 13.75 -18.47
C GLU A 94 1.95 12.95 -17.23
N LEU A 95 1.71 13.47 -16.01
CA LEU A 95 2.15 12.83 -14.78
C LEU A 95 1.46 11.47 -14.62
N LYS A 96 2.26 10.40 -14.68
CA LYS A 96 1.79 9.04 -14.45
C LYS A 96 1.40 8.84 -12.99
N MET A 97 0.32 8.09 -12.77
CA MET A 97 -0.21 7.76 -11.44
C MET A 97 -0.25 6.23 -11.27
N PRO A 98 0.91 5.58 -11.15
CA PRO A 98 1.00 4.12 -11.15
C PRO A 98 0.22 3.49 -9.99
N SER A 99 0.13 4.14 -8.83
CA SER A 99 -0.64 3.62 -7.70
C SER A 99 -2.14 3.68 -7.98
N CYS A 100 -2.62 4.69 -8.69
CA CYS A 100 -4.00 4.77 -9.15
C CYS A 100 -4.32 3.71 -10.21
N ASP A 101 -3.41 3.47 -11.15
CA ASP A 101 -3.58 2.44 -12.16
C ASP A 101 -3.66 1.05 -11.50
N ALA A 102 -2.73 0.74 -10.59
CA ALA A 102 -2.75 -0.51 -9.83
C ALA A 102 -4.02 -0.67 -8.97
N PHE A 103 -4.47 0.40 -8.31
CA PHE A 103 -5.71 0.38 -7.53
C PHE A 103 -6.94 0.11 -8.42
N ARG A 104 -7.01 0.71 -9.62
CA ARG A 104 -8.09 0.48 -10.58
C ARG A 104 -8.10 -0.97 -11.07
N ASP A 105 -6.94 -1.50 -11.42
CA ASP A 105 -6.79 -2.86 -11.93
C ASP A 105 -7.16 -3.90 -10.87
N LEU A 106 -6.85 -3.64 -9.60
CA LEU A 106 -7.26 -4.49 -8.48
C LEU A 106 -8.74 -4.38 -8.16
N SER A 107 -9.31 -3.17 -8.21
CA SER A 107 -10.75 -2.97 -8.00
C SER A 107 -11.60 -3.71 -9.04
N ALA A 108 -11.06 -3.96 -10.23
CA ALA A 108 -11.72 -4.73 -11.29
C ALA A 108 -11.64 -6.26 -11.08
N LYS A 109 -10.78 -6.75 -10.18
CA LYS A 109 -10.58 -8.18 -9.87
C LYS A 109 -11.31 -8.65 -8.61
N MET A 110 -11.93 -7.73 -7.87
CA MET A 110 -12.73 -8.01 -6.66
C MET A 110 -14.12 -8.50 -7.04
#